data_AF-A0AAN5RG02-F1
#
_entry.id   AF-A0AAN5RG02-F1
#
_cell.length_a   1.000
_cell.length_b   1.000
_cell.length_c   1.000
_cell.angle_alpha   90.00
_cell.angle_beta   90.00
_cell.angle_gamma   90.00
#
_symmetry.space_group_name_H-M   'P 1'
#
loop_
_entity.id
_entity.type
_entity.pdbx_description
1 polymer ?
#
loop_
_entity_poly.entity_id
_entity_poly.type
_entity_poly.pdbx_seq_one_letter_code
_entity_poly.pdbx_strand_id
1 'polypeptide(L)'
;MQRLSLILMRKDAARRAAQAERSLDYATARALWHQVYASSGENEETRWAEARMLFCERQLQHQQALSSPGSVPAGREGVVTVDPEK
;
A
#
# COMPACT_ATOMS: atom_id res chain seq x y z
N MET A 1 17.66 -3.40 27.10
CA MET A 1 16.78 -4.42 26.46
C MET A 1 15.73 -3.85 25.49
N GLN A 2 15.35 -2.57 25.53
CA GLN A 2 14.22 -2.02 24.75
C GLN A 2 14.43 -1.93 23.21
N ARG A 3 15.68 -1.88 22.73
CA ARG A 3 15.97 -1.74 21.28
C ARG A 3 15.68 -3.02 20.47
N LEU A 4 16.00 -4.19 21.02
CA LEU A 4 15.82 -5.48 20.32
C LEU A 4 14.34 -5.81 20.16
N SER A 5 13.51 -5.56 21.18
CA SER A 5 12.05 -5.71 21.10
C SER A 5 11.45 -4.83 20.00
N LEU A 6 11.89 -3.57 19.89
CA LEU A 6 11.39 -2.64 18.87
C LEU A 6 11.75 -3.07 17.44
N ILE A 7 12.95 -3.64 17.24
CA ILE A 7 13.39 -4.13 15.93
C ILE A 7 12.60 -5.39 15.51
N LEU A 8 12.36 -6.31 16.45
CA LEU A 8 11.59 -7.53 16.17
C LEU A 8 10.12 -7.23 15.86
N MET A 9 9.49 -6.32 16.61
CA MET A 9 8.11 -5.89 16.36
C MET A 9 7.96 -5.24 14.97
N ARG A 10 8.93 -4.41 14.55
CA ARG A 10 8.96 -3.79 13.22
C ARG A 10 9.02 -4.80 12.09
N LYS A 11 9.90 -5.79 12.20
CA LYS A 11 10.04 -6.85 11.19
C LYS A 11 8.78 -7.70 11.07
N ASP A 12 8.11 -7.96 12.20
CA ASP A 12 6.84 -8.68 12.20
C ASP A 12 5.73 -7.88 11.50
N ALA A 13 5.58 -6.59 11.85
CA ALA A 13 4.60 -5.71 11.22
C ALA A 13 4.82 -5.59 9.70
N ALA A 14 6.07 -5.44 9.25
CA ALA A 14 6.42 -5.38 7.82
C ALA A 14 6.09 -6.70 7.09
N ARG A 15 6.37 -7.85 7.72
CA ARG A 15 6.03 -9.15 7.14
C ARG A 15 4.52 -9.33 7.01
N ARG A 16 3.77 -8.97 8.04
CA ARG A 16 2.30 -9.03 8.04
C ARG A 16 1.70 -8.09 7.01
N ALA A 17 2.25 -6.88 6.85
CA ALA A 17 1.84 -5.93 5.83
C ALA A 17 2.03 -6.50 4.41
N ALA A 18 3.22 -7.06 4.13
CA ALA A 18 3.50 -7.70 2.84
C ALA A 18 2.59 -8.91 2.56
N GLN A 19 2.22 -9.68 3.59
CA GLN A 19 1.26 -10.78 3.43
C GLN A 19 -0.15 -10.27 3.11
N ALA A 20 -0.60 -9.20 3.77
CA ALA A 20 -1.89 -8.58 3.49
C ALA A 20 -1.97 -7.98 2.07
N GLU A 21 -0.87 -7.39 1.56
CA GLU A 21 -0.79 -6.95 0.17
C GLU A 21 -0.97 -8.11 -0.82
N ARG A 22 -0.33 -9.25 -0.56
CA ARG A 22 -0.45 -10.46 -1.40
C ARG A 22 -1.87 -11.03 -1.41
N SER A 23 -2.61 -10.88 -0.32
CA SER A 23 -4.01 -11.26 -0.23
C SER A 23 -4.98 -10.18 -0.70
N LEU A 24 -4.49 -9.08 -1.28
CA LEU A 24 -5.29 -7.94 -1.76
C LEU A 24 -6.08 -7.21 -0.66
N ASP A 25 -5.75 -7.42 0.62
CA ASP A 25 -6.31 -6.69 1.75
C ASP A 25 -5.49 -5.42 1.98
N TYR A 26 -5.70 -4.45 1.08
CA TYR A 26 -4.96 -3.20 1.09
C TYR A 26 -5.30 -2.30 2.29
N ALA A 27 -6.46 -2.49 2.92
CA ALA A 27 -6.83 -1.75 4.14
C ALA A 27 -5.96 -2.19 5.32
N THR A 28 -5.84 -3.50 5.53
CA THR A 28 -4.97 -4.07 6.56
C THR A 28 -3.49 -3.78 6.25
N ALA A 29 -3.07 -3.91 4.99
CA ALA A 29 -1.71 -3.60 4.58
C ALA A 29 -1.34 -2.14 4.89
N ARG A 30 -2.20 -1.17 4.56
CA ARG A 30 -1.99 0.26 4.85
C ARG A 30 -1.81 0.53 6.34
N ALA A 31 -2.67 -0.06 7.18
CA ALA A 31 -2.58 0.11 8.63
C ALA A 31 -1.27 -0.44 9.21
N LEU A 32 -0.82 -1.59 8.71
CA LEU A 32 0.44 -2.20 9.15
C LEU A 32 1.67 -1.43 8.64
N TRP A 33 1.65 -0.91 7.40
CA TRP A 33 2.72 -0.04 6.91
C TRP A 33 2.80 1.27 7.70
N HIS A 34 1.67 1.81 8.15
CA HIS A 34 1.67 2.96 9.05
C HIS A 34 2.34 2.65 10.40
N GLN A 35 2.16 1.44 10.95
CA GLN A 35 2.87 1.03 12.17
C GLN A 35 4.39 0.90 11.94
N VAL A 36 4.80 0.38 10.78
CA VAL A 36 6.22 0.31 10.38
C VAL A 36 6.79 1.73 10.23
N TYR A 37 6.05 2.62 9.57
CA TYR A 37 6.42 4.03 9.41
C TYR A 37 6.57 4.74 10.75
N ALA A 38 5.56 4.66 11.62
CA ALA A 38 5.55 5.32 12.92
C ALA A 38 6.61 4.81 13.90
N SER A 39 7.13 3.59 13.68
CA SER A 39 8.19 2.99 14.50
C SER A 39 9.59 3.12 13.89
N SER A 40 9.69 3.62 12.66
CA SER A 40 10.96 3.95 12.01
C SER A 40 11.38 5.37 12.39
N GLY A 41 12.42 5.46 13.22
CA GLY A 41 13.13 6.73 13.40
C GLY A 41 13.80 7.14 12.09
N GLU A 42 13.63 8.39 11.71
CA GLU A 42 14.02 9.02 10.44
C GLU A 42 15.17 8.31 9.69
N ASN A 43 14.82 7.60 8.62
CA ASN A 43 15.74 6.92 7.69
C ASN A 43 15.00 6.36 6.46
N GLU A 44 15.74 5.81 5.48
CA GLU A 44 15.22 5.20 4.23
C GLU A 44 14.06 4.20 4.42
N GLU A 45 14.04 3.44 5.53
CA GLU A 45 12.92 2.54 5.88
C GLU A 45 11.58 3.27 6.02
N THR A 46 11.62 4.54 6.42
CA THR A 46 10.47 5.45 6.56
C THR A 46 9.91 5.81 5.19
N ARG A 47 10.78 6.14 4.22
CA ARG A 47 10.38 6.49 2.84
C ARG A 47 9.77 5.31 2.11
N TRP A 48 10.29 4.10 2.35
CA TRP A 48 9.73 2.90 1.76
C TRP A 48 8.35 2.54 2.34
N ALA A 49 8.17 2.62 3.66
CA ALA A 49 6.87 2.39 4.29
C ALA A 49 5.82 3.42 3.82
N GLU A 50 6.22 4.68 3.66
CA GLU A 50 5.37 5.74 3.10
C GLU A 50 4.95 5.44 1.64
N ALA A 51 5.89 5.05 0.78
CA ALA A 51 5.59 4.67 -0.59
C ALA A 51 4.59 3.50 -0.66
N ARG A 52 4.71 2.53 0.26
CA ARG A 52 3.79 1.39 0.39
C ARG A 52 2.41 1.79 0.88
N MET A 53 2.31 2.74 1.82
CA MET A 53 1.03 3.31 2.24
C MET A 53 0.30 3.97 1.06
N LEU A 54 1.00 4.82 0.30
CA LEU A 54 0.44 5.49 -0.88
C LEU A 54 0.03 4.49 -1.98
N PHE A 55 0.76 3.39 -2.12
CA PHE A 55 0.36 2.30 -3.01
C PHE A 55 -0.96 1.66 -2.55
N CYS A 56 -1.07 1.29 -1.27
CA CYS A 56 -2.29 0.69 -0.73
C CYS A 56 -3.51 1.62 -0.86
N GLU A 57 -3.33 2.93 -0.64
CA GLU A 57 -4.39 3.93 -0.85
C GLU A 57 -4.90 3.97 -2.29
N ARG A 58 -3.99 3.98 -3.26
CA ARG A 58 -4.37 3.94 -4.68
C ARG A 58 -5.10 2.65 -5.05
N GLN A 59 -4.69 1.52 -4.49
CA GLN A 59 -5.39 0.24 -4.72
C GLN A 59 -6.80 0.24 -4.11
N LEU A 60 -6.97 0.79 -2.91
CA LEU A 60 -8.29 0.93 -2.28
C LEU A 60 -9.22 1.84 -3.10
N GLN A 61 -8.73 2.98 -3.58
CA GLN A 61 -9.48 3.87 -4.45
C GLN A 61 -9.86 3.17 -5.76
N HIS A 62 -8.95 2.40 -6.35
CA HIS A 62 -9.22 1.63 -7.55
C HIS A 62 -10.30 0.55 -7.32
N GLN A 63 -10.20 -0.21 -6.23
CA GLN A 63 -11.23 -1.20 -5.86
C GLN A 63 -12.60 -0.55 -5.62
N GLN A 64 -12.65 0.62 -4.99
CA GLN A 64 -13.88 1.39 -4.79
C GLN A 64 -14.49 1.87 -6.11
N ALA A 65 -13.65 2.33 -7.05
CA ALA A 65 -14.10 2.74 -8.37
C ALA A 65 -14.66 1.56 -9.18
N LEU A 66 -14.11 0.35 -9.01
CA LEU A 66 -14.62 -0.87 -9.63
C LEU A 66 -15.93 -1.37 -8.99
N SER A 67 -16.10 -1.21 -7.68
CA SER A 67 -17.29 -1.69 -6.95
C SER A 67 -18.48 -0.74 -7.03
N SER A 68 -18.28 0.52 -7.41
CA SER A 68 -19.35 1.47 -7.70
C SER A 68 -19.58 1.58 -9.22
N PRO A 69 -20.59 0.89 -9.79
CA PRO A 69 -20.97 1.07 -11.19
C PRO A 69 -21.68 2.43 -11.35
N GLY A 70 -20.91 3.51 -11.37
CA GLY A 70 -21.43 4.87 -11.45
C GLY A 70 -20.41 5.99 -11.17
N SER A 71 -19.20 5.67 -10.73
CA SER A 71 -18.16 6.68 -10.50
C SER A 71 -16.99 6.45 -11.44
N VAL A 72 -17.19 6.84 -12.70
CA VAL A 72 -16.09 7.18 -13.60
C VAL A 72 -15.32 8.31 -12.90
N PRO A 73 -14.02 8.14 -12.54
CA PRO A 73 -13.22 9.29 -12.17
C PRO A 73 -13.10 10.18 -13.42
N ALA A 74 -13.82 11.30 -13.41
CA ALA A 74 -13.62 12.36 -14.37
C ALA A 74 -12.15 12.81 -14.29
N GLY A 75 -11.33 12.40 -15.25
CA GLY A 75 -9.92 12.83 -15.31
C GLY A 75 -8.87 11.80 -15.75
N ARG A 76 -9.24 10.66 -16.34
CA ARG A 76 -8.29 9.88 -17.16
C ARG A 76 -8.91 9.52 -18.50
N GLU A 77 -9.06 10.54 -19.34
CA GLU A 77 -9.02 10.34 -20.78
C GLU A 77 -7.67 9.70 -21.16
N GLY A 78 -7.72 8.68 -22.02
CA GLY A 78 -6.55 8.21 -22.76
C GLY A 78 -5.78 7.01 -22.19
N VAL A 79 -6.45 5.90 -21.85
CA VAL A 79 -5.81 4.59 -22.06
C VAL A 79 -5.99 4.27 -23.54
N VAL A 80 -4.99 4.64 -24.34
CA VAL A 80 -4.81 4.07 -25.67
C VAL A 80 -4.63 2.57 -25.48
N THR A 81 -5.67 1.80 -25.79
CA THR A 81 -5.50 0.38 -26.11
C THR A 81 -4.71 0.32 -27.40
N VAL A 82 -3.38 0.17 -27.28
CA VAL A 82 -2.58 -0.31 -28.40
C VAL A 82 -2.92 -1.79 -28.53
N ASP A 83 -3.75 -2.09 -29.51
CA ASP A 83 -3.96 -3.43 -30.05
C ASP A 83 -2.61 -3.95 -30.58
N PRO A 84 -2.04 -5.04 -30.05
CA PRO A 84 -0.76 -5.56 -30.53
C PRO A 84 -0.88 -6.36 -31.84
N GLU A 85 -2.04 -6.43 -32.50
CA GLU A 85 -2.22 -7.23 -33.73
C GLU A 85 -2.82 -6.48 -34.94
N LYS A 86 -2.52 -5.17 -35.12
CA LYS A 86 -2.61 -4.51 -36.44
C LYS A 86 -1.53 -3.45 -36.68
#